data_AF-A0A6A5VZ62-F1
#
_entry.id   AF-A0A6A5VZ62-F1
#
_cell.length_a   1.000
_cell.length_b   1.000
_cell.length_c   1.000
_cell.angle_alpha   90.00
_cell.angle_beta   90.00
_cell.angle_gamma   90.00
#
_symmetry.space_group_name_H-M   'P 1'
#
loop_
_entity.id
_entity.type
_entity.pdbx_description
1 polymer ?
#
loop_
_entity_poly.entity_id
_entity_poly.type
_entity_poly.pdbx_seq_one_letter_code
_entity_poly.pdbx_strand_id
1 'polypeptide(L)'
;MHTEHEKLGKTYANHETMCGDAVADIPRARFWASQDNYAWDLAELVRCLDLTGGVMRNPLSRDMFNPEDIQALIQHPLGQPLAAKQDEQHSMAMGIRLATVAQLEKLSVTLLSDQALDQINSRQALDEFGQHAATLPAAEQRAIDELRFPATDSVSKLPFDCSVGEIVRDAIANRTCMHKAGDLVGQAARYLRSVNSLAL
;
A
#
# COMPACT_ATOMS: atom_id res chain seq x y z
N MET A 1 20.63 -19.87 -1.08
CA MET A 1 19.29 -20.46 -0.93
C MET A 1 18.81 -21.30 -2.12
N HIS A 2 18.79 -20.83 -3.38
CA HIS A 2 18.31 -21.68 -4.51
C HIS A 2 19.07 -23.01 -4.64
N THR A 3 20.40 -22.97 -4.54
CA THR A 3 21.26 -24.17 -4.63
C THR A 3 21.10 -25.11 -3.43
N GLU A 4 20.72 -24.59 -2.27
CA GLU A 4 20.43 -25.42 -1.09
C GLU A 4 19.06 -26.07 -1.22
N HIS A 5 18.05 -25.38 -1.74
CA HIS A 5 16.73 -25.97 -1.99
C HIS A 5 16.78 -27.02 -3.10
N GLU A 6 17.53 -26.78 -4.18
CA GLU A 6 17.80 -27.77 -5.23
C GLU A 6 18.52 -29.01 -4.68
N LYS A 7 19.51 -28.82 -3.80
CA LYS A 7 20.32 -29.93 -3.26
C LYS A 7 19.67 -30.67 -2.10
N LEU A 8 18.82 -30.00 -1.31
CA LEU A 8 18.16 -30.55 -0.13
C LEU A 8 16.71 -30.98 -0.39
N GLY A 9 16.19 -30.79 -1.61
CA GLY A 9 14.80 -31.11 -1.96
C GLY A 9 13.77 -30.29 -1.18
N LYS A 10 14.13 -29.09 -0.72
CA LYS A 10 13.20 -28.21 0.00
C LYS A 10 12.25 -27.53 -0.97
N THR A 11 10.96 -27.60 -0.69
CA THR A 11 9.91 -27.01 -1.50
C THR A 11 9.62 -25.58 -1.06
N TYR A 12 9.47 -24.68 -2.03
CA TYR A 12 8.93 -23.34 -1.81
C TYR A 12 7.42 -23.40 -1.58
N ALA A 13 6.85 -22.32 -1.01
CA ALA A 13 5.42 -22.19 -0.78
C ALA A 13 4.63 -22.13 -2.11
N ASN A 14 5.25 -21.61 -3.16
CA ASN A 14 4.73 -21.61 -4.52
C ASN A 14 5.50 -22.58 -5.43
N HIS A 15 4.79 -23.15 -6.40
CA HIS A 15 5.36 -24.02 -7.43
C HIS A 15 5.59 -23.30 -8.75
N GLU A 16 4.87 -22.21 -8.98
CA GLU A 16 4.91 -21.39 -10.19
C GLU A 16 5.19 -19.91 -9.84
N THR A 17 5.71 -19.15 -10.81
CA THR A 17 5.84 -17.69 -10.75
C THR A 17 4.47 -17.01 -10.87
N MET A 18 4.42 -15.69 -10.78
CA MET A 18 3.16 -14.96 -10.95
C MET A 18 2.66 -14.99 -12.39
N CYS A 19 3.55 -15.29 -13.35
CA CYS A 19 3.20 -15.47 -14.76
C CYS A 19 2.97 -16.95 -15.17
N GLY A 20 3.05 -17.89 -14.21
CA GLY A 20 2.74 -19.31 -14.45
C GLY A 20 3.92 -20.17 -14.91
N ASP A 21 5.14 -19.64 -14.92
CA ASP A 21 6.35 -20.43 -15.19
C ASP A 21 6.72 -21.27 -13.96
N ALA A 22 7.33 -22.44 -14.11
CA ALA A 22 7.74 -23.22 -12.96
C ALA A 22 8.88 -22.51 -12.19
N VAL A 23 8.87 -22.59 -10.85
CA VAL A 23 9.93 -21.98 -10.02
C VAL A 23 11.33 -22.49 -10.39
N ALA A 24 11.43 -23.76 -10.81
CA ALA A 24 12.69 -24.36 -11.24
C ALA A 24 13.27 -23.74 -12.53
N ASP A 25 12.43 -23.06 -13.32
CA ASP A 25 12.81 -22.45 -14.60
C ASP A 25 13.24 -20.99 -14.44
N ILE A 26 13.13 -20.41 -13.24
CA ILE A 26 13.55 -19.02 -12.97
C ILE A 26 15.08 -18.90 -13.16
N PRO A 27 15.56 -18.00 -14.04
CA PRO A 27 16.99 -17.79 -14.21
C PRO A 27 17.65 -17.35 -12.90
N ARG A 28 18.82 -17.90 -12.56
CA ARG A 28 19.53 -17.57 -11.29
C ARG A 28 19.80 -16.09 -11.08
N ALA A 29 19.98 -15.32 -12.15
CA ALA A 29 20.18 -13.87 -12.08
C ALA A 29 18.90 -13.08 -11.71
N ARG A 30 17.74 -13.74 -11.73
CA ARG A 30 16.42 -13.19 -11.39
C ARG A 30 15.80 -13.85 -10.16
N PHE A 31 16.30 -15.02 -9.79
CA PHE A 31 15.79 -15.77 -8.67
C PHE A 31 16.05 -15.04 -7.34
N TRP A 32 14.99 -14.90 -6.56
CA TRP A 32 15.05 -14.51 -5.17
C TRP A 32 14.04 -15.31 -4.35
N ALA A 33 14.32 -15.52 -3.07
CA ALA A 33 13.39 -16.14 -2.15
C ALA A 33 13.21 -15.25 -0.93
N SER A 34 11.96 -14.96 -0.59
CA SER A 34 11.59 -14.22 0.61
C SER A 34 11.59 -15.13 1.84
N GLN A 35 11.64 -14.53 3.03
CA GLN A 35 11.67 -15.29 4.29
C GLN A 35 10.40 -16.09 4.58
N ASP A 36 9.27 -15.67 4.03
CA ASP A 36 8.01 -16.42 4.06
C ASP A 36 8.02 -17.64 3.10
N ASN A 37 9.19 -18.00 2.57
CA ASN A 37 9.46 -19.18 1.75
C ASN A 37 8.79 -19.16 0.35
N TYR A 38 8.49 -17.97 -0.18
CA TYR A 38 8.10 -17.82 -1.58
C TYR A 38 9.32 -17.60 -2.48
N ALA A 39 9.30 -18.22 -3.66
CA ALA A 39 10.29 -18.04 -4.71
C ALA A 39 9.76 -17.09 -5.79
N TRP A 40 10.63 -16.20 -6.25
CA TRP A 40 10.28 -15.08 -7.11
C TRP A 40 11.21 -14.98 -8.31
N ASP A 41 10.64 -14.77 -9.49
CA ASP A 41 11.34 -14.03 -10.54
C ASP A 41 11.24 -12.54 -10.18
N LEU A 42 12.37 -11.93 -9.83
CA LEU A 42 12.42 -10.53 -9.43
C LEU A 42 11.95 -9.56 -10.51
N ALA A 43 12.12 -9.87 -11.79
CA ALA A 43 11.62 -9.00 -12.86
C ALA A 43 10.09 -8.99 -12.91
N GLU A 44 9.45 -10.11 -12.56
CA GLU A 44 7.99 -10.15 -12.39
C GLU A 44 7.57 -9.42 -11.12
N LEU A 45 8.22 -9.72 -9.99
CA LEU A 45 7.89 -9.12 -8.69
C LEU A 45 8.02 -7.60 -8.73
N VAL A 46 9.12 -7.08 -9.27
CA VAL A 46 9.35 -5.64 -9.39
C VAL A 46 8.27 -4.97 -10.22
N ARG A 47 7.85 -5.59 -11.32
CA ARG A 47 6.77 -5.06 -12.16
C ARG A 47 5.43 -5.06 -11.43
N CYS A 48 5.14 -6.10 -10.66
CA CYS A 48 3.93 -6.18 -9.87
C CYS A 48 3.89 -5.08 -8.79
N LEU A 49 4.99 -4.91 -8.06
CA LEU A 49 5.11 -3.87 -7.02
C LEU A 49 5.08 -2.45 -7.60
N ASP A 50 5.61 -2.26 -8.82
CA ASP A 50 5.55 -0.98 -9.51
C ASP A 50 4.11 -0.56 -9.82
N LEU A 51 3.32 -1.52 -10.33
CA LEU A 51 1.89 -1.35 -10.64
C LEU A 51 1.03 -1.06 -9.40
N THR A 52 1.39 -1.60 -8.22
CA THR A 52 0.73 -1.30 -6.94
C THR A 52 1.22 -0.01 -6.30
N GLY A 53 1.93 0.83 -7.06
CA GLY A 53 2.39 2.12 -6.58
C GLY A 53 3.64 2.03 -5.70
N GLY A 54 4.25 0.86 -5.55
CA GLY A 54 5.43 0.62 -4.71
C GLY A 54 5.07 0.10 -3.32
N VAL A 55 3.83 -0.32 -3.05
CA VAL A 55 3.51 -0.95 -1.77
C VAL A 55 4.19 -2.31 -1.70
N MET A 56 5.07 -2.50 -0.71
CA MET A 56 5.91 -3.69 -0.52
C MET A 56 5.13 -4.89 0.04
N ARG A 57 4.06 -5.27 -0.65
CA ARG A 57 3.18 -6.39 -0.30
C ARG A 57 3.48 -7.59 -1.19
N ASN A 58 3.60 -8.76 -0.58
CA ASN A 58 3.69 -10.02 -1.29
C ASN A 58 2.40 -10.24 -2.12
N PRO A 59 2.48 -10.32 -3.46
CA PRO A 59 1.29 -10.45 -4.31
C PRO A 59 0.53 -11.77 -4.15
N LEU A 60 1.22 -12.83 -3.69
CA LEU A 60 0.64 -14.17 -3.53
C LEU A 60 0.03 -14.36 -2.14
N SER A 61 0.75 -14.01 -1.07
CA SER A 61 0.24 -14.15 0.31
C SER A 61 -0.66 -12.98 0.72
N ARG A 62 -0.50 -11.81 0.09
CA ARG A 62 -1.15 -10.52 0.42
C ARG A 62 -0.64 -9.87 1.71
N ASP A 63 0.37 -10.45 2.35
CA ASP A 63 1.02 -9.88 3.52
C ASP A 63 2.12 -8.89 3.12
N MET A 64 2.48 -7.98 4.02
CA MET A 64 3.63 -7.09 3.80
C MET A 64 4.92 -7.90 3.86
N PHE A 65 5.86 -7.61 2.95
CA PHE A 65 7.23 -8.09 3.11
C PHE A 65 7.81 -7.54 4.42
N ASN A 66 8.60 -8.36 5.11
CA ASN A 66 9.30 -7.91 6.29
C ASN A 66 10.45 -6.94 5.90
N PRO A 67 10.99 -6.15 6.86
CA PRO A 67 12.03 -5.16 6.55
C PRO A 67 13.30 -5.74 5.91
N GLU A 68 13.69 -6.98 6.28
CA GLU A 68 14.87 -7.64 5.73
C GLU A 68 14.65 -8.05 4.26
N ASP A 69 13.46 -8.55 3.94
CA ASP A 69 13.04 -8.87 2.58
C ASP A 69 12.99 -7.60 1.71
N ILE A 70 12.41 -6.51 2.23
CA ILE A 70 12.38 -5.21 1.54
C ILE A 70 13.81 -4.75 1.24
N GLN A 71 14.70 -4.79 2.24
CA GLN A 71 16.10 -4.38 2.08
C GLN A 71 16.83 -5.24 1.04
N ALA A 72 16.64 -6.55 1.07
CA ALA A 72 17.24 -7.46 0.10
C ALA A 72 16.73 -7.18 -1.32
N LEU A 73 15.44 -6.92 -1.45
CA LEU A 73 14.77 -6.64 -2.73
C LEU A 73 15.27 -5.32 -3.34
N ILE A 74 15.37 -4.24 -2.58
CA ILE A 74 15.88 -2.95 -3.08
C ILE A 74 17.38 -2.96 -3.38
N GLN A 75 18.17 -3.80 -2.68
CA GLN A 75 19.61 -3.97 -2.95
C GLN A 75 19.89 -4.80 -4.21
N HIS A 76 18.92 -5.61 -4.65
CA HIS A 76 19.08 -6.39 -5.87
C HIS A 76 19.14 -5.48 -7.10
N PRO A 77 20.01 -5.75 -8.10
CA PRO A 77 20.11 -4.91 -9.31
C PRO A 77 18.78 -4.66 -10.03
N LEU A 78 17.93 -5.68 -10.09
CA LEU A 78 16.59 -5.56 -10.68
C LEU A 78 15.58 -4.79 -9.81
N GLY A 79 15.82 -4.69 -8.50
CA GLY A 79 14.93 -4.02 -7.55
C GLY A 79 15.25 -2.54 -7.31
N GLN A 80 16.36 -2.02 -7.86
CA GLN A 80 16.72 -0.60 -7.73
C GLN A 80 15.61 0.40 -8.10
N PRO A 81 14.78 0.18 -9.14
CA PRO A 81 13.66 1.07 -9.43
C PRO A 81 12.68 1.22 -8.26
N LEU A 82 12.52 0.18 -7.43
CA LEU A 82 11.65 0.23 -6.26
C LEU A 82 12.23 1.07 -5.13
N ALA A 83 13.56 1.19 -5.03
CA ALA A 83 14.19 2.08 -4.05
C ALA A 83 13.80 3.55 -4.31
N ALA A 84 13.96 4.00 -5.57
CA ALA A 84 13.54 5.34 -5.97
C ALA A 84 12.05 5.58 -5.72
N LYS A 85 11.23 4.55 -5.92
CA LYS A 85 9.79 4.61 -5.64
C LYS A 85 9.47 4.70 -4.15
N GLN A 86 10.20 3.98 -3.30
CA GLN A 86 10.09 4.11 -1.84
C GLN A 86 10.49 5.51 -1.38
N ASP A 87 11.56 6.07 -1.93
CA ASP A 87 12.01 7.42 -1.61
C ASP A 87 10.95 8.46 -2.00
N GLU A 88 10.33 8.31 -3.18
CA GLU A 88 9.23 9.18 -3.63
C GLU A 88 8.00 9.07 -2.70
N GLN A 89 7.56 7.85 -2.38
CA GLN A 89 6.44 7.61 -1.47
C GLN A 89 6.74 8.16 -0.06
N HIS A 90 7.94 7.95 0.44
CA HIS A 90 8.37 8.47 1.74
C HIS A 90 8.39 10.00 1.75
N SER A 91 8.94 10.63 0.70
CA SER A 91 8.95 12.09 0.55
C SER A 91 7.54 12.66 0.48
N MET A 92 6.60 12.00 -0.22
CA MET A 92 5.21 12.42 -0.26
C MET A 92 4.54 12.31 1.11
N ALA A 93 4.76 11.21 1.83
CA ALA A 93 4.20 11.00 3.17
C ALA A 93 4.70 12.05 4.17
N MET A 94 6.00 12.37 4.12
CA MET A 94 6.62 13.44 4.90
C MET A 94 6.12 14.84 4.54
N GLY A 95 5.65 15.03 3.31
CA GLY A 95 5.07 16.29 2.84
C GLY A 95 3.66 16.58 3.38
N ILE A 96 2.98 15.58 3.97
CA ILE A 96 1.64 15.76 4.53
C ILE A 96 1.73 16.33 5.95
N ARG A 97 1.08 17.47 6.18
CA ARG A 97 1.11 18.18 7.46
C ARG A 97 0.24 17.47 8.49
N LEU A 98 0.63 17.55 9.77
CA LEU A 98 -0.16 16.98 10.88
C LEU A 98 -1.60 17.52 10.95
N ALA A 99 -1.82 18.77 10.51
CA ALA A 99 -3.16 19.34 10.41
C ALA A 99 -4.04 18.58 9.41
N THR A 100 -3.48 18.19 8.26
CA THR A 100 -4.16 17.37 7.25
C THR A 100 -4.40 15.96 7.77
N VAL A 101 -3.44 15.38 8.50
CA VAL A 101 -3.64 14.09 9.19
C VAL A 101 -4.82 14.16 10.17
N ALA A 102 -4.94 15.25 10.94
CA ALA A 102 -6.08 15.44 11.84
C ALA A 102 -7.43 15.56 11.11
N GLN A 103 -7.45 16.15 9.91
CA GLN A 103 -8.66 16.17 9.07
C GLN A 103 -9.05 14.77 8.58
N LEU A 104 -8.07 13.92 8.23
CA LEU A 104 -8.31 12.52 7.89
C LEU A 104 -8.88 11.74 9.07
N GLU A 105 -8.36 11.96 10.28
CA GLU A 105 -8.89 11.33 11.50
C GLU A 105 -10.33 11.74 11.76
N LYS A 106 -10.64 13.05 11.63
CA LYS A 106 -12.02 13.56 11.75
C LYS A 106 -12.93 12.88 10.71
N LEU A 107 -12.51 12.84 9.44
CA LEU A 107 -13.28 12.21 8.36
C LEU A 107 -13.55 10.73 8.67
N SER A 108 -12.52 9.97 9.04
CA SER A 108 -12.63 8.55 9.39
C SER A 108 -13.66 8.31 10.50
N VAL A 109 -13.60 9.09 11.59
CA VAL A 109 -14.53 8.97 12.71
C VAL A 109 -15.97 9.25 12.27
N THR A 110 -16.20 10.30 11.49
CA THR A 110 -17.53 10.64 10.99
C THR A 110 -18.10 9.52 10.11
N LEU A 111 -17.32 9.03 9.14
CA LEU A 111 -17.75 7.97 8.22
C LEU A 111 -18.06 6.64 8.93
N LEU A 112 -17.34 6.33 10.00
CA LEU A 112 -17.55 5.11 10.78
C LEU A 112 -18.74 5.21 11.76
N SER A 113 -19.04 6.42 12.24
CA SER A 113 -20.07 6.65 13.25
C SER A 113 -21.45 6.90 12.66
N ASP A 114 -21.53 7.20 11.35
CA ASP A 114 -22.77 7.56 10.69
C ASP A 114 -23.64 6.33 10.40
N GLN A 115 -24.61 6.11 11.28
CA GLN A 115 -25.62 5.05 11.15
C GLN A 115 -26.92 5.54 10.50
N ALA A 116 -26.97 6.79 10.02
CA ALA A 116 -28.16 7.35 9.38
C ALA A 116 -28.45 6.67 8.03
N LEU A 117 -29.73 6.50 7.71
CA LEU A 117 -30.14 5.85 6.45
C LEU A 117 -29.71 6.64 5.22
N ASP A 118 -29.73 7.97 5.31
CA ASP A 118 -29.34 8.89 4.23
C ASP A 118 -27.83 9.19 4.19
N GLN A 119 -27.12 8.85 5.27
CA GLN A 119 -25.69 9.10 5.48
C GLN A 119 -25.32 10.57 5.26
N ILE A 120 -26.20 11.49 5.65
CA ILE A 120 -26.04 12.92 5.37
C ILE A 120 -24.75 13.49 6.00
N ASN A 121 -24.38 13.02 7.19
CA ASN A 121 -23.17 13.46 7.90
C ASN A 121 -21.91 13.01 7.15
N SER A 122 -21.90 11.77 6.66
CA SER A 122 -20.80 11.23 5.85
C SER A 122 -20.60 12.01 4.57
N ARG A 123 -21.69 12.33 3.87
CA ARG A 123 -21.66 13.13 2.62
C ARG A 123 -21.09 14.52 2.88
N GLN A 124 -21.59 15.21 3.90
CA GLN A 124 -21.08 16.52 4.29
C GLN A 124 -19.59 16.47 4.66
N ALA A 125 -19.15 15.45 5.41
CA ALA A 125 -17.75 15.31 5.78
C ALA A 125 -16.83 15.07 4.57
N LEU A 126 -17.28 14.29 3.58
CA LEU A 126 -16.53 14.10 2.33
C LEU A 126 -16.42 15.40 1.53
N ASP A 127 -17.50 16.17 1.44
CA ASP A 127 -17.49 17.47 0.76
C ASP A 127 -16.59 18.48 1.48
N GLU A 128 -16.67 18.56 2.81
CA GLU A 128 -15.79 19.38 3.65
C GLU A 128 -14.32 19.02 3.44
N PHE A 129 -14.00 17.72 3.44
CA PHE A 129 -12.64 17.27 3.22
C PHE A 129 -12.16 17.59 1.79
N GLY A 130 -13.00 17.41 0.78
CA GLY A 130 -12.67 17.76 -0.61
C GLY A 130 -12.38 19.26 -0.77
N GLN A 131 -13.18 20.11 -0.14
CA GLN A 131 -12.94 21.56 -0.12
C GLN A 131 -11.62 21.89 0.60
N HIS A 132 -11.37 21.27 1.76
CA HIS A 132 -10.10 21.44 2.47
C HIS A 132 -8.90 21.04 1.60
N ALA A 133 -8.96 19.86 0.98
CA ALA A 133 -7.90 19.34 0.12
C ALA A 133 -7.57 20.31 -1.03
N ALA A 134 -8.59 20.91 -1.65
CA ALA A 134 -8.41 21.89 -2.73
C ALA A 134 -7.66 23.18 -2.28
N THR A 135 -7.62 23.48 -0.98
CA THR A 135 -6.88 24.63 -0.44
C THR A 135 -5.43 24.34 -0.06
N LEU A 136 -5.00 23.07 -0.09
CA LEU A 136 -3.66 22.66 0.31
C LEU A 136 -2.61 23.07 -0.75
N PRO A 137 -1.32 23.18 -0.39
CA PRO A 137 -0.25 23.30 -1.38
C PRO A 137 -0.27 22.16 -2.39
N ALA A 138 0.12 22.45 -3.64
CA ALA A 138 0.07 21.46 -4.73
C ALA A 138 0.81 20.15 -4.42
N ALA A 139 1.94 20.22 -3.70
CA ALA A 139 2.68 19.03 -3.28
C ALA A 139 1.86 18.12 -2.34
N GLU A 140 1.08 18.70 -1.43
CA GLU A 140 0.25 17.94 -0.49
C GLU A 140 -1.03 17.42 -1.15
N GLN A 141 -1.61 18.19 -2.09
CA GLN A 141 -2.69 17.69 -2.96
C GLN A 141 -2.22 16.46 -3.75
N ARG A 142 -1.04 16.55 -4.38
CA ARG A 142 -0.42 15.43 -5.09
C ARG A 142 -0.22 14.23 -4.16
N ALA A 143 0.26 14.45 -2.94
CA ALA A 143 0.42 13.37 -1.96
C ALA A 143 -0.93 12.72 -1.61
N ILE A 144 -2.00 13.49 -1.42
CA ILE A 144 -3.35 12.93 -1.19
C ILE A 144 -3.78 12.03 -2.35
N ASP A 145 -3.47 12.42 -3.60
CA ASP A 145 -3.92 11.73 -4.80
C ASP A 145 -3.05 10.54 -5.21
N GLU A 146 -1.74 10.58 -4.95
CA GLU A 146 -0.77 9.63 -5.51
C GLU A 146 -0.07 8.76 -4.45
N LEU A 147 0.01 9.21 -3.19
CA LEU A 147 0.62 8.42 -2.13
C LEU A 147 -0.17 7.15 -1.91
N ARG A 148 0.49 6.00 -2.05
CA ARG A 148 -0.05 4.70 -1.67
C ARG A 148 0.38 4.38 -0.25
N PHE A 149 -0.54 3.78 0.49
CA PHE A 149 -0.24 3.27 1.81
C PHE A 149 -0.79 1.85 1.93
N PRO A 150 -0.14 1.00 2.74
CA PRO A 150 -0.64 -0.34 2.98
C PRO A 150 -1.91 -0.26 3.83
N ALA A 151 -3.04 -0.70 3.26
CA ALA A 151 -4.28 -0.84 4.00
C ALA A 151 -4.90 -2.21 3.79
N THR A 152 -5.72 -2.64 4.75
CA THR A 152 -6.48 -3.88 4.71
C THR A 152 -7.89 -3.60 5.20
N ASP A 153 -8.88 -3.93 4.39
CA ASP A 153 -10.29 -3.79 4.79
C ASP A 153 -10.57 -4.64 6.04
N SER A 154 -10.97 -3.99 7.13
CA SER A 154 -11.17 -4.65 8.42
C SER A 154 -12.26 -5.72 8.39
N VAL A 155 -13.20 -5.66 7.45
CA VAL A 155 -14.29 -6.64 7.31
C VAL A 155 -13.89 -7.77 6.38
N SER A 156 -13.51 -7.47 5.15
CA SER A 156 -13.22 -8.51 4.13
C SER A 156 -11.82 -9.11 4.25
N LYS A 157 -10.93 -8.47 5.02
CA LYS A 157 -9.50 -8.80 5.13
C LYS A 157 -8.74 -8.73 3.80
N LEU A 158 -9.32 -8.09 2.79
CA LEU A 158 -8.68 -7.88 1.50
C LEU A 158 -7.70 -6.70 1.59
N PRO A 159 -6.50 -6.82 1.01
CA PRO A 159 -5.58 -5.70 0.90
C PRO A 159 -6.16 -4.62 -0.02
N PHE A 160 -5.82 -3.36 0.27
CA PHE A 160 -6.31 -2.21 -0.48
C PHE A 160 -5.23 -1.13 -0.57
N ASP A 161 -4.38 -1.25 -1.59
CA ASP A 161 -3.20 -0.40 -1.78
C ASP A 161 -3.57 0.83 -2.63
N CYS A 162 -4.31 1.75 -2.01
CA CYS A 162 -4.91 2.92 -2.66
C CYS A 162 -4.34 4.24 -2.12
N SER A 163 -4.69 5.35 -2.77
CA SER A 163 -4.48 6.68 -2.22
C SER A 163 -5.70 7.22 -1.48
N VAL A 164 -5.51 8.25 -0.66
CA VAL A 164 -6.61 8.90 0.05
C VAL A 164 -7.60 9.52 -0.94
N GLY A 165 -7.09 10.17 -1.98
CA GLY A 165 -7.91 10.76 -3.04
C GLY A 165 -8.77 9.72 -3.75
N GLU A 166 -8.25 8.52 -4.01
CA GLU A 166 -9.04 7.41 -4.57
C GLU A 166 -10.19 6.99 -3.65
N ILE A 167 -9.92 6.78 -2.36
CA ILE A 167 -10.96 6.40 -1.39
C ILE A 167 -12.08 7.43 -1.34
N VAL A 168 -11.72 8.72 -1.25
CA VAL A 168 -12.69 9.82 -1.17
C VAL A 168 -13.52 9.89 -2.44
N ARG A 169 -12.90 9.81 -3.63
CA ARG A 169 -13.62 9.80 -4.91
C ARG A 169 -14.56 8.60 -5.03
N ASP A 170 -14.12 7.41 -4.65
CA ASP A 170 -14.94 6.21 -4.71
C ASP A 170 -16.11 6.27 -3.73
N ALA A 171 -15.92 6.87 -2.54
CA ALA A 171 -17.00 7.09 -1.57
C ALA A 171 -18.05 8.08 -2.11
N ILE A 172 -17.61 9.21 -2.66
CA ILE A 172 -18.49 10.21 -3.31
C ILE A 172 -19.27 9.58 -4.47
N ALA A 173 -18.60 8.76 -5.28
CA ALA A 173 -19.20 8.06 -6.41
C ALA A 173 -20.07 6.85 -6.02
N ASN A 174 -20.23 6.55 -4.72
CA ASN A 174 -20.93 5.38 -4.20
C ASN A 174 -20.38 4.04 -4.73
N ARG A 175 -19.08 3.97 -5.03
CA ARG A 175 -18.37 2.74 -5.42
C ARG A 175 -17.88 1.92 -4.24
N THR A 176 -17.76 2.55 -3.08
CA THR A 176 -17.44 1.91 -1.80
C THR A 176 -18.41 2.40 -0.73
N CYS A 177 -18.66 1.57 0.29
CA CYS A 177 -19.53 1.98 1.40
C CYS A 177 -18.78 2.97 2.31
N MET A 178 -19.52 3.90 2.94
CA MET A 178 -18.95 4.94 3.81
C MET A 178 -18.10 4.36 4.94
N HIS A 179 -18.56 3.28 5.58
CA HIS A 179 -17.80 2.61 6.64
C HIS A 179 -16.46 2.05 6.15
N LYS A 180 -16.41 1.48 4.94
CA LYS A 180 -15.16 0.99 4.34
C LYS A 180 -14.22 2.15 4.02
N ALA A 181 -14.75 3.23 3.44
CA ALA A 181 -13.96 4.43 3.22
C ALA A 181 -13.41 4.99 4.55
N GLY A 182 -14.25 5.06 5.59
CA GLY A 182 -13.86 5.49 6.93
C GLY A 182 -12.75 4.66 7.54
N ASP A 183 -12.81 3.33 7.43
CA ASP A 183 -11.76 2.42 7.88
C ASP A 183 -10.43 2.68 7.15
N LEU A 184 -10.46 2.72 5.82
CA LEU A 184 -9.26 2.92 4.99
C LEU A 184 -8.64 4.31 5.21
N VAL A 185 -9.45 5.37 5.31
CA VAL A 185 -8.96 6.72 5.66
C VAL A 185 -8.32 6.74 7.05
N GLY A 186 -8.89 6.02 8.02
CA GLY A 186 -8.31 5.89 9.36
C GLY A 186 -6.98 5.13 9.37
N GLN A 187 -6.82 4.13 8.50
CA GLN A 187 -5.53 3.46 8.29
C GLN A 187 -4.50 4.40 7.65
N ALA A 188 -4.91 5.20 6.66
CA ALA A 188 -4.06 6.24 6.05
C ALA A 188 -3.55 7.23 7.11
N ALA A 189 -4.44 7.74 7.95
CA ALA A 189 -4.09 8.69 9.00
C ALA A 189 -3.07 8.11 10.00
N ARG A 190 -3.27 6.85 10.43
CA ARG A 190 -2.32 6.14 11.32
C ARG A 190 -0.97 5.94 10.65
N TYR A 191 -0.95 5.53 9.37
CA TYR A 191 0.27 5.38 8.59
C TYR A 191 1.05 6.71 8.54
N LEU A 192 0.39 7.80 8.12
CA LEU A 192 1.00 9.12 8.02
C LEU A 192 1.51 9.65 9.36
N ARG A 193 0.79 9.38 10.45
CA ARG A 193 1.24 9.75 11.80
C ARG A 193 2.50 8.99 12.20
N SER A 194 2.58 7.70 11.89
CA SER A 194 3.76 6.89 12.18
C SER A 194 5.01 7.40 11.43
N VAL A 195 4.86 7.76 10.15
CA VAL A 195 5.93 8.35 9.34
C VAL A 195 6.39 9.69 9.92
N ASN A 196 5.46 10.59 10.27
CA ASN A 196 5.80 11.89 10.85
C ASN A 196 6.43 11.77 12.26
N SER A 197 6.06 10.77 13.05
CA SER A 197 6.64 10.54 14.38
C SER A 197 8.09 10.04 14.35
N LEU A 198 8.53 9.47 13.22
CA LEU A 198 9.92 9.03 13.02
C LEU A 198 10.84 10.17 12.58
N ALA A 199 10.29 11.35 12.26
CA ALA A 199 11.03 12.52 11.80
C ALA A 199 11.32 13.56 12.90
N LEU A 200 10.84 13.31 14.13
CA LEU A 200 11.09 14.10 15.35
C LEU A 200 12.09 13.39 16.26
#